data_AF-A0A8C8TNC1-F1
#
_entry.id   AF-A0A8C8TNC1-F1
#
_cell.length_a   1.000
_cell.length_b   1.000
_cell.length_c   1.000
_cell.angle_alpha   90.00
_cell.angle_beta   90.00
_cell.angle_gamma   90.00
#
_symmetry.space_group_name_H-M   'P 1'
#
loop_
_entity.id
_entity.type
_entity.pdbx_description
1 polymer ?
#
loop_
_entity_poly.entity_id
_entity_poly.type
_entity_poly.pdbx_seq_one_letter_code
_entity_poly.pdbx_strand_id
1 'polypeptide(L)'
;MVLKAFFPTCCASADSGLLVGRWVPEQRSAVILAVVHFPFIPIQVKELLAQVQKTSQVQVAVLGTWCHRQQEPEESLGHFLEGLGAIFSHDPWLQLCRERGTRFWSCKATYRQVSDTPATEDQVMLIFYDQRKLLLSWLHPPAVLPGCQGGETTPSTGGLADIFDTVARSEVLFRNDQFVEVPVRLSHWQSEGVEASILVELAKRASGPVCWLLTSLLSLLSAASACRLWKLWPLSFIRSKLSTCEQLQHRLKHLSLIFSTEKAQSPMQLMRKANMLVSVLLDVVLGLLLLSWLHSNNRIGQLANALVPVADHVAEELQHLLQWLMGAPAGLKMNRALDQVLGRFFLYHIHLWISYIHLMSPFIEHILWHVGLSACLGLTVALSILSDIIALLTFHIYCFYVYGARLYCLKIYGLSSLWRLFRGKKWNVLRQRVDSCSYDLDQLFIGTLLFTILVFLLPTTALYYLVFTLLRLLVITVQGLIRLLVDLINSLPLYSLGLRLCRPYRLADKPPALW
;
A
#
# COMPACT_ATOMS: atom_id res chain seq x y z
N MET A 1 36.03 0.08 -46.76
CA MET A 1 36.30 1.13 -45.74
C MET A 1 35.39 0.87 -44.54
N VAL A 2 35.62 1.46 -43.36
CA VAL A 2 34.79 1.15 -42.16
C VAL A 2 33.67 2.17 -42.00
N LEU A 3 32.41 1.72 -42.08
CA LEU A 3 31.20 2.52 -41.83
C LEU A 3 30.78 2.32 -40.37
N LYS A 4 30.43 3.39 -39.65
CA LYS A 4 29.98 3.29 -38.24
C LYS A 4 28.48 3.45 -38.15
N ALA A 5 27.78 2.47 -37.59
CA ALA A 5 26.33 2.53 -37.36
C ALA A 5 26.05 2.59 -35.85
N PHE A 6 25.61 3.74 -35.37
CA PHE A 6 25.21 3.94 -33.98
C PHE A 6 23.76 3.51 -33.80
N PHE A 7 23.54 2.41 -33.09
CA PHE A 7 22.24 1.79 -32.90
C PHE A 7 21.76 1.92 -31.44
N PRO A 8 20.53 2.41 -31.19
CA PRO A 8 20.02 2.56 -29.83
C PRO A 8 19.60 1.20 -29.26
N THR A 9 20.08 0.86 -28.06
CA THR A 9 19.81 -0.44 -27.43
C THR A 9 18.32 -0.75 -27.22
N CYS A 10 17.51 0.28 -26.98
CA CYS A 10 16.06 0.16 -26.80
C CYS A 10 15.33 -0.35 -28.06
N CYS A 11 15.89 -0.14 -29.25
CA CYS A 11 15.29 -0.60 -30.50
C CYS A 11 15.64 -2.05 -30.84
N ALA A 12 16.55 -2.70 -30.11
CA ALA A 12 16.92 -4.08 -30.36
C ALA A 12 15.80 -5.08 -30.07
N SER A 13 14.80 -4.68 -29.26
CA SER A 13 13.60 -5.44 -28.93
C SER A 13 12.50 -5.35 -30.00
N ALA A 14 12.65 -4.48 -31.01
CA ALA A 14 11.68 -4.37 -32.10
C ALA A 14 11.75 -5.59 -33.03
N ASP A 15 10.59 -6.12 -33.44
CA ASP A 15 10.50 -7.34 -34.28
C ASP A 15 10.97 -7.10 -35.73
N SER A 16 10.43 -6.09 -36.41
CA SER A 16 10.82 -5.70 -37.77
C SER A 16 10.33 -4.29 -38.09
N GLY A 17 11.08 -3.55 -38.91
CA GLY A 17 10.75 -2.15 -39.17
C GLY A 17 11.72 -1.36 -40.04
N LEU A 18 11.45 -0.06 -40.18
CA LEU A 18 12.34 0.90 -40.84
C LEU A 18 13.23 1.62 -39.82
N LEU A 19 14.51 1.79 -40.16
CA LEU A 19 15.49 2.54 -39.38
C LEU A 19 15.34 4.03 -39.70
N VAL A 20 15.01 4.84 -38.69
CA VAL A 20 14.92 6.29 -38.82
C VAL A 20 16.11 6.93 -38.12
N GLY A 21 16.82 7.83 -38.81
CA GLY A 21 18.04 8.43 -38.28
C GLY A 21 18.63 9.54 -39.15
N ARG A 22 19.87 9.93 -38.85
CA ARG A 22 20.65 10.91 -39.62
C ARG A 22 21.90 10.24 -40.19
N TRP A 23 22.20 10.54 -41.45
CA TRP A 23 23.50 10.24 -42.06
C TRP A 23 24.44 11.43 -41.92
N VAL A 24 25.64 11.19 -41.41
CA VAL A 24 26.70 12.21 -41.27
C VAL A 24 27.78 11.91 -42.31
N PRO A 25 27.79 12.62 -43.46
CA PRO A 25 28.68 12.30 -44.58
C PRO A 25 30.16 12.52 -44.24
N GLU A 26 30.45 13.55 -43.43
CA GLU A 26 31.82 13.91 -43.01
C GLU A 26 32.55 12.80 -42.26
N GLN A 27 31.79 11.91 -41.60
CA GLN A 27 32.32 10.86 -40.72
C GLN A 27 31.92 9.44 -41.15
N ARG A 28 31.23 9.31 -42.30
CA ARG A 28 30.64 8.04 -42.78
C ARG A 28 29.93 7.27 -41.65
N SER A 29 29.13 8.01 -40.88
CA SER A 29 28.48 7.51 -39.68
C SER A 29 26.97 7.65 -39.79
N ALA A 30 26.26 6.57 -39.50
CA ALA A 30 24.81 6.53 -39.43
C ALA A 30 24.36 6.57 -37.96
N VAL A 31 23.56 7.56 -37.59
CA VAL A 31 22.98 7.69 -36.25
C VAL A 31 21.51 7.29 -36.31
N ILE A 32 21.20 6.11 -35.81
CA ILE A 32 19.83 5.60 -35.76
C ILE A 32 19.16 6.13 -34.49
N LEU A 33 17.95 6.64 -34.62
CA LEU A 33 17.22 7.32 -33.55
C LEU A 33 15.99 6.52 -33.10
N ALA A 34 15.29 5.86 -34.02
CA ALA A 34 14.10 5.08 -33.74
C ALA A 34 13.87 3.99 -34.81
N VAL A 35 13.05 2.99 -34.49
CA VAL A 35 12.58 1.97 -35.46
C VAL A 35 11.08 2.07 -35.62
N VAL A 36 10.61 2.20 -36.86
CA VAL A 36 9.20 2.21 -37.22
C VAL A 36 8.74 0.77 -37.44
N HIS A 37 7.79 0.29 -36.63
CA HIS A 37 7.27 -1.07 -36.73
C HIS A 37 6.26 -1.24 -37.87
N PHE A 38 6.29 -2.41 -38.49
CA PHE A 38 5.22 -2.87 -39.38
C PHE A 38 3.94 -3.20 -38.58
N PRO A 39 2.73 -2.94 -39.12
CA PRO A 39 2.41 -2.30 -40.40
C PRO A 39 2.43 -0.76 -40.33
N PHE A 40 2.86 -0.10 -41.42
CA PHE A 40 2.86 1.36 -41.58
C PHE A 40 2.53 1.75 -43.03
N ILE A 41 2.02 2.97 -43.22
CA ILE A 41 1.78 3.54 -44.56
C ILE A 41 2.95 4.49 -44.91
N PRO A 42 3.68 4.28 -46.03
CA PRO A 42 4.87 5.07 -46.36
C PRO A 42 4.65 6.60 -46.41
N ILE A 43 3.46 7.05 -46.83
CA ILE A 43 3.10 8.47 -46.88
C ILE A 43 3.10 9.08 -45.47
N GLN A 44 2.54 8.38 -44.49
CA GLN A 44 2.49 8.83 -43.09
C GLN A 44 3.89 8.90 -42.47
N VAL A 45 4.79 7.99 -42.85
CA VAL A 45 6.20 8.04 -42.43
C VAL A 45 6.90 9.27 -43.03
N LYS A 46 6.65 9.62 -44.30
CA LYS A 46 7.21 10.82 -44.93
C LYS A 46 6.69 12.12 -44.28
N GLU A 47 5.41 12.19 -43.96
CA GLU A 47 4.81 13.33 -43.25
C GLU A 47 5.42 13.52 -41.86
N LEU A 48 5.58 12.42 -41.11
CA LEU A 48 6.23 12.43 -39.80
C LEU A 48 7.67 12.94 -39.90
N LEU A 49 8.45 12.43 -40.86
CA LEU A 49 9.84 12.87 -41.05
C LEU A 49 9.94 14.35 -41.44
N ALA A 50 9.04 14.84 -42.29
CA ALA A 50 8.97 16.25 -42.66
C ALA A 50 8.65 17.15 -41.45
N GLN A 51 7.74 16.72 -40.57
CA GLN A 51 7.41 17.43 -39.33
C GLN A 51 8.60 17.46 -38.37
N VAL A 52 9.30 16.32 -38.22
CA VAL A 52 10.48 16.22 -37.37
C VAL A 52 11.60 17.12 -37.91
N GLN A 53 11.90 17.07 -39.21
CA GLN A 53 12.92 17.91 -39.85
C GLN A 53 12.64 19.41 -39.69
N LYS A 54 11.37 19.83 -39.81
CA LYS A 54 10.96 21.23 -39.59
C LYS A 54 11.21 21.69 -38.15
N THR A 55 11.08 20.78 -37.18
CA THR A 55 11.13 21.12 -35.75
C THR A 55 12.54 20.97 -35.16
N SER A 56 13.28 19.93 -35.55
CA SER A 56 14.62 19.64 -35.04
C SER A 56 15.74 20.41 -35.76
N GLN A 57 15.46 20.98 -36.94
CA GLN A 57 16.46 21.51 -37.87
C GLN A 57 17.56 20.50 -38.26
N VAL A 58 17.31 19.21 -38.03
CA VAL A 58 18.22 18.10 -38.40
C VAL A 58 17.60 17.34 -39.55
N GLN A 59 18.42 17.00 -40.56
CA GLN A 59 18.01 16.15 -41.67
C GLN A 59 17.85 14.70 -41.18
N VAL A 60 16.62 14.30 -40.89
CA VAL A 60 16.27 12.93 -40.50
C VAL A 60 15.68 12.20 -41.71
N ALA A 61 16.21 11.01 -42.01
CA ALA A 61 15.80 10.18 -43.14
C ALA A 61 15.63 8.72 -42.71
N VAL A 62 15.00 7.94 -43.59
CA VAL A 62 15.00 6.47 -43.47
C VAL A 62 16.36 5.97 -43.95
N LEU A 63 17.13 5.38 -43.05
CA LEU A 63 18.49 4.92 -43.32
C LEU A 63 18.54 3.46 -43.78
N GLY A 64 17.46 2.70 -43.56
CA GLY A 64 17.44 1.29 -43.90
C GLY A 64 16.35 0.47 -43.23
N THR A 65 16.56 -0.85 -43.18
CA THR A 65 15.59 -1.82 -42.65
C THR A 65 16.17 -2.63 -41.50
N TRP A 66 15.29 -2.96 -40.55
CA TRP A 66 15.58 -3.74 -39.36
C TRP A 66 14.75 -5.03 -39.34
N CYS A 67 15.40 -6.16 -39.06
CA CYS A 67 14.71 -7.43 -38.87
C CYS A 67 15.33 -8.25 -37.72
N HIS A 68 14.51 -8.57 -36.71
CA HIS A 68 14.93 -9.31 -35.50
C HIS A 68 15.08 -10.81 -35.71
N ARG A 69 14.36 -11.40 -36.68
CA ARG A 69 14.48 -12.81 -37.07
C ARG A 69 14.60 -12.91 -38.59
N GLN A 70 15.65 -13.57 -39.07
CA GLN A 70 15.58 -14.23 -40.38
C GLN A 70 14.59 -15.39 -40.26
N GLN A 71 13.32 -15.12 -40.58
CA GLN A 71 12.29 -16.10 -40.81
C GLN A 71 12.27 -16.42 -42.31
N GLU A 72 12.27 -17.70 -42.69
CA GLU A 72 11.88 -18.12 -44.04
C GLU A 72 10.46 -18.72 -43.99
N PRO A 73 9.65 -18.63 -45.07
CA PRO A 73 9.62 -17.65 -46.14
C PRO A 73 8.29 -16.85 -46.05
N GLU A 74 8.34 -15.64 -45.53
CA GLU A 74 7.59 -14.57 -46.20
C GLU A 74 8.58 -13.91 -47.14
N GLU A 75 8.84 -14.56 -48.29
CA GLU A 75 9.55 -13.92 -49.41
C GLU A 75 8.95 -12.52 -49.70
N SER A 76 7.66 -12.34 -49.42
CA SER A 76 6.96 -11.07 -49.49
C SER A 76 7.52 -9.99 -48.57
N LEU A 77 7.78 -10.23 -47.28
CA LEU A 77 8.19 -9.17 -46.35
C LEU A 77 9.65 -8.77 -46.57
N GLY A 78 10.54 -9.74 -46.81
CA GLY A 78 11.94 -9.48 -47.16
C GLY A 78 12.08 -8.66 -48.44
N HIS A 79 11.43 -9.10 -49.53
CA HIS A 79 11.41 -8.36 -50.79
C HIS A 79 10.65 -7.04 -50.70
N PHE A 80 9.60 -6.96 -49.87
CA PHE A 80 8.91 -5.70 -49.61
C PHE A 80 9.84 -4.70 -48.91
N LEU A 81 10.55 -5.13 -47.86
CA LEU A 81 11.53 -4.29 -47.15
C LEU A 81 12.69 -3.89 -48.06
N GLU A 82 13.14 -4.76 -48.97
CA GLU A 82 14.10 -4.40 -50.03
C GLU A 82 13.52 -3.37 -51.02
N GLY A 83 12.26 -3.54 -51.41
CA GLY A 83 11.52 -2.62 -52.28
C GLY A 83 11.28 -1.23 -51.66
N LEU A 84 11.30 -1.11 -50.33
CA LEU A 84 11.20 0.19 -49.65
C LEU A 84 12.40 1.10 -49.92
N GLY A 85 13.58 0.55 -50.27
CA GLY A 85 14.73 1.34 -50.71
C GLY A 85 14.46 2.12 -52.01
N ALA A 86 13.48 1.69 -52.82
CA ALA A 86 13.02 2.45 -53.99
C ALA A 86 12.10 3.63 -53.61
N ILE A 87 11.38 3.53 -52.49
CA ILE A 87 10.41 4.52 -52.02
C ILE A 87 11.08 5.63 -51.19
N PHE A 88 12.13 5.26 -50.45
CA PHE A 88 12.94 6.14 -49.62
C PHE A 88 14.36 6.19 -50.20
N SER A 89 14.66 7.24 -50.97
CA SER A 89 15.96 7.41 -51.61
C SER A 89 17.02 7.87 -50.60
N HIS A 90 17.81 6.93 -50.07
CA HIS A 90 18.97 7.22 -49.24
C HIS A 90 20.16 6.34 -49.62
N ASP A 91 21.34 6.95 -49.81
CA ASP A 91 22.60 6.26 -50.08
C ASP A 91 23.61 6.60 -48.95
N PRO A 92 24.20 5.61 -48.25
CA PRO A 92 23.97 4.16 -48.32
C PRO A 92 22.67 3.70 -47.64
N TRP A 93 22.17 2.53 -48.05
CA TRP A 93 21.05 1.83 -47.41
C TRP A 93 21.56 0.74 -46.47
N LEU A 94 21.14 0.77 -45.19
CA LEU A 94 21.61 -0.14 -44.15
C LEU A 94 20.60 -1.27 -43.90
N GLN A 95 20.98 -2.51 -44.21
CA GLN A 95 20.20 -3.68 -43.85
C GLN A 95 20.78 -4.30 -42.58
N LEU A 96 20.02 -4.22 -41.48
CA LEU A 96 20.38 -4.77 -40.18
C LEU A 96 19.53 -5.99 -39.86
N CYS A 97 20.18 -7.15 -39.79
CA CYS A 97 19.54 -8.43 -39.50
C CYS A 97 20.27 -9.17 -38.39
N ARG A 98 19.52 -9.76 -37.44
CA ARG A 98 20.11 -10.65 -36.44
C ARG A 98 20.41 -12.02 -37.07
N GLU A 99 21.62 -12.53 -36.86
CA GLU A 99 22.00 -13.86 -37.35
C GLU A 99 21.27 -14.98 -36.58
N ARG A 100 20.93 -16.04 -37.31
CA ARG A 100 20.13 -17.15 -36.78
C ARG A 100 20.90 -17.88 -35.67
N GLY A 101 20.32 -17.94 -34.47
CA GLY A 101 20.87 -18.71 -33.34
C GLY A 101 22.06 -18.09 -32.63
N THR A 102 22.55 -16.91 -33.04
CA THR A 102 23.67 -16.23 -32.40
C THR A 102 23.26 -14.90 -31.76
N ARG A 103 24.16 -14.34 -30.94
CA ARG A 103 24.07 -12.94 -30.46
C ARG A 103 24.71 -11.95 -31.44
N PHE A 104 25.14 -12.43 -32.61
CA PHE A 104 25.83 -11.61 -33.60
C PHE A 104 24.82 -10.94 -34.54
N TRP A 105 25.20 -9.75 -35.00
CA TRP A 105 24.39 -8.88 -35.84
C TRP A 105 25.05 -8.80 -37.20
N SER A 106 24.32 -9.10 -38.27
CA SER A 106 24.77 -8.87 -39.64
C SER A 106 24.30 -7.50 -40.09
N CYS A 107 25.23 -6.68 -40.55
CA CYS A 107 24.95 -5.39 -41.16
C CYS A 107 25.51 -5.37 -42.58
N LYS A 108 24.65 -5.10 -43.55
CA LYS A 108 25.05 -4.89 -44.96
C LYS A 108 24.72 -3.47 -45.36
N ALA A 109 25.69 -2.77 -45.93
CA ALA A 109 25.47 -1.46 -46.55
C ALA A 109 25.38 -1.65 -48.06
N THR A 110 24.24 -1.31 -48.66
CA THR A 110 24.04 -1.33 -50.11
C THR A 110 24.05 0.09 -50.66
N TYR A 111 24.71 0.28 -51.81
CA TYR A 111 24.76 1.55 -52.54
C TYR A 111 24.00 1.41 -53.86
N ARG A 112 23.26 2.45 -54.27
CA ARG A 112 22.59 2.46 -55.58
C ARG A 112 23.65 2.51 -56.69
N GLN A 113 23.70 1.48 -57.54
CA GLN A 113 24.63 1.44 -58.68
C GLN A 113 24.34 2.59 -59.65
N VAL A 114 25.33 3.47 -59.84
CA VAL A 114 25.29 4.54 -60.88
C VAL A 114 26.30 4.26 -62.02
N SER A 115 27.22 3.31 -61.89
CA SER A 115 28.11 2.86 -62.98
C SER A 115 28.90 1.59 -62.61
N ASP A 116 29.32 0.81 -63.61
CA ASP A 116 30.06 -0.46 -63.53
C ASP A 116 31.39 -0.37 -62.73
N THR A 117 31.30 -0.44 -61.41
CA THR A 117 32.42 -0.73 -60.52
C THR A 117 32.00 -1.79 -59.51
N PRO A 118 32.87 -2.77 -59.16
CA PRO A 118 32.50 -3.87 -58.28
C PRO A 118 32.07 -3.34 -56.90
N ALA A 119 31.05 -3.97 -56.31
CA ALA A 119 30.54 -3.63 -54.99
C ALA A 119 31.64 -3.80 -53.94
N THR A 120 32.22 -2.69 -53.45
CA THR A 120 33.10 -2.72 -52.29
C THR A 120 32.27 -3.09 -51.07
N GLU A 121 32.47 -4.28 -50.50
CA GLU A 121 31.90 -4.63 -49.20
C GLU A 121 32.52 -3.73 -48.14
N ASP A 122 31.78 -2.71 -47.71
CA ASP A 122 32.19 -1.87 -46.60
C ASP A 122 32.00 -2.63 -45.28
N GLN A 123 33.04 -2.63 -44.45
CA GLN A 123 33.00 -3.25 -43.14
C GLN A 123 32.19 -2.34 -42.19
N VAL A 124 30.99 -2.77 -41.80
CA VAL A 124 30.15 -1.97 -40.90
C VAL A 124 30.43 -2.28 -39.44
N MET A 125 30.83 -1.27 -38.67
CA MET A 125 31.00 -1.33 -37.22
C MET A 125 29.71 -0.86 -36.55
N LEU A 126 29.00 -1.80 -35.90
CA LEU A 126 27.81 -1.48 -35.13
C LEU A 126 28.17 -1.07 -33.70
N ILE A 127 27.79 0.15 -33.31
CA ILE A 127 28.06 0.69 -31.98
C ILE A 127 26.72 0.86 -31.27
N PHE A 128 26.49 0.07 -30.23
CA PHE A 128 25.30 0.22 -29.40
C PHE A 128 25.46 1.40 -28.44
N TYR A 129 24.46 2.27 -28.39
CA TYR A 129 24.42 3.36 -27.44
C TYR A 129 23.12 3.35 -26.63
N ASP A 130 23.22 3.82 -25.39
CA ASP A 130 22.08 4.00 -24.50
C ASP A 130 21.55 5.42 -24.66
N GLN A 131 20.49 5.56 -25.46
CA GLN A 131 19.87 6.82 -25.80
C GLN A 131 19.42 7.63 -24.57
N ARG A 132 19.03 6.94 -23.48
CA ARG A 132 18.67 7.59 -22.21
C ARG A 132 19.89 8.24 -21.55
N LYS A 133 21.02 7.54 -21.49
CA LYS A 133 22.25 8.06 -20.88
C LYS A 133 22.81 9.24 -21.66
N LEU A 134 22.72 9.23 -22.99
CA LEU A 134 23.15 10.36 -23.81
C LEU A 134 22.31 11.61 -23.54
N LEU A 135 20.97 11.48 -23.49
CA LEU A 135 20.09 12.61 -23.20
C LEU A 135 20.28 13.14 -21.76
N LEU A 136 20.56 12.27 -20.79
CA LEU A 136 20.89 12.69 -19.42
C LEU A 136 22.24 13.42 -19.33
N SER A 137 23.23 13.06 -20.17
CA SER A 137 24.53 13.77 -20.18
C SER A 137 24.44 15.19 -20.73
N TRP A 138 23.43 15.50 -21.56
CA TRP A 138 23.19 16.85 -22.09
C TRP A 138 22.72 17.87 -21.05
N LEU A 139 22.33 17.43 -19.85
CA LEU A 139 22.11 18.33 -18.71
C LEU A 139 23.42 19.03 -18.27
N HIS A 140 24.56 18.54 -18.72
CA HIS A 140 25.89 19.12 -18.50
C HIS A 140 26.58 19.32 -19.87
N PRO A 141 26.15 20.32 -20.67
CA PRO A 141 26.77 20.56 -21.95
C PRO A 141 28.26 20.88 -21.76
N PRO A 142 29.17 20.33 -22.57
CA PRO A 142 30.56 20.78 -22.57
C PRO A 142 30.59 22.27 -22.91
N ALA A 143 31.45 23.04 -22.22
CA ALA A 143 31.51 24.50 -22.30
C ALA A 143 31.87 25.07 -23.70
N VAL A 144 32.06 24.22 -24.71
CA VAL A 144 32.42 24.60 -26.06
C VAL A 144 31.34 24.09 -27.02
N LEU A 145 30.48 25.00 -27.46
CA LEU A 145 29.62 24.81 -28.63
C LEU A 145 30.52 24.77 -29.89
N PRO A 146 30.34 23.81 -30.82
CA PRO A 146 31.07 23.80 -32.08
C PRO A 146 30.49 24.86 -33.01
N GLY A 147 30.91 26.09 -32.79
CA GLY A 147 30.65 27.26 -33.60
C GLY A 147 31.60 28.35 -33.13
N CYS A 148 32.70 28.55 -33.88
CA CYS A 148 33.86 29.39 -33.57
C CYS A 148 34.94 28.73 -32.69
N GLN A 149 35.86 28.01 -33.31
CA GLN A 149 37.27 28.45 -33.47
C GLN A 149 38.07 27.38 -34.22
N GLY A 150 38.83 27.81 -35.22
CA GLY A 150 39.84 26.98 -35.87
C GLY A 150 40.94 26.66 -34.86
N GLY A 151 41.06 25.38 -34.52
CA GLY A 151 42.11 24.86 -33.65
C GLY A 151 42.02 23.34 -33.61
N GLU A 152 43.12 22.67 -33.94
CA GLU A 152 43.26 21.23 -34.11
C GLU A 152 42.70 20.42 -32.92
N THR A 153 41.46 19.95 -33.03
CA THR A 153 40.95 18.86 -32.19
C THR A 153 41.04 17.55 -32.96
N THR A 154 41.51 16.50 -32.29
CA THR A 154 41.59 15.14 -32.82
C THR A 154 40.30 14.72 -33.53
N PRO A 155 40.35 14.08 -34.71
CA PRO A 155 39.18 13.81 -35.54
C PRO A 155 38.15 12.86 -34.90
N SER A 156 38.44 12.27 -33.73
CA SER A 156 37.56 11.34 -33.02
C SER A 156 36.57 12.01 -32.06
N THR A 157 36.86 13.21 -31.54
CA THR A 157 36.00 13.91 -30.57
C THR A 157 34.87 14.71 -31.22
N GLY A 158 35.11 15.28 -32.40
CA GLY A 158 34.04 15.91 -33.20
C GLY A 158 32.93 14.92 -33.54
N GLY A 159 33.29 13.66 -33.79
CA GLY A 159 32.30 12.67 -34.21
C GLY A 159 31.28 12.26 -33.16
N LEU A 160 31.68 12.17 -31.89
CA LEU A 160 30.72 11.92 -30.83
C LEU A 160 29.86 13.16 -30.55
N ALA A 161 30.42 14.36 -30.63
CA ALA A 161 29.69 15.62 -30.42
C ALA A 161 28.52 15.78 -31.40
N ASP A 162 28.72 15.45 -32.67
CA ASP A 162 27.66 15.52 -33.69
C ASP A 162 26.56 14.48 -33.45
N ILE A 163 26.91 13.31 -32.91
CA ILE A 163 25.96 12.27 -32.53
C ILE A 163 25.13 12.75 -31.34
N PHE A 164 25.80 13.32 -30.34
CA PHE A 164 25.15 13.91 -29.17
C PHE A 164 24.18 15.03 -29.57
N ASP A 165 24.60 15.95 -30.44
CA ASP A 165 23.76 17.04 -30.95
C ASP A 165 22.59 16.51 -31.78
N THR A 166 22.82 15.50 -32.63
CA THR A 166 21.78 14.86 -33.43
C THR A 166 20.70 14.19 -32.56
N VAL A 167 21.09 13.44 -31.52
CA VAL A 167 20.16 12.78 -30.61
C VAL A 167 19.39 13.82 -29.77
N ALA A 168 20.07 14.86 -29.28
CA ALA A 168 19.44 15.91 -28.48
C ALA A 168 18.42 16.74 -29.28
N ARG A 169 18.77 17.20 -30.50
CA ARG A 169 17.85 17.97 -31.35
C ARG A 169 16.68 17.15 -31.87
N SER A 170 16.80 15.83 -31.88
CA SER A 170 15.74 14.91 -32.31
C SER A 170 14.77 14.52 -31.18
N GLU A 171 14.76 15.25 -30.05
CA GLU A 171 13.86 15.01 -28.90
C GLU A 171 12.38 14.88 -29.29
N VAL A 172 11.96 15.55 -30.36
CA VAL A 172 10.59 15.51 -30.90
C VAL A 172 10.14 14.08 -31.24
N LEU A 173 11.05 13.21 -31.70
CA LEU A 173 10.76 11.79 -31.95
C LEU A 173 10.50 11.01 -30.68
N PHE A 174 11.01 11.49 -29.54
CA PHE A 174 10.96 10.81 -28.27
C PHE A 174 9.90 11.38 -27.33
N ARG A 175 9.25 12.50 -27.68
CA ARG A 175 8.38 13.26 -26.77
C ARG A 175 7.02 12.61 -26.50
N ASN A 176 6.58 11.71 -27.38
CA ASN A 176 5.28 11.06 -27.28
C ASN A 176 5.40 9.72 -26.56
N ASP A 177 4.87 9.67 -25.34
CA ASP A 177 4.91 8.54 -24.39
C ASP A 177 3.87 7.43 -24.67
N GLN A 178 3.18 7.50 -25.82
CA GLN A 178 1.95 6.76 -26.04
C GLN A 178 2.11 5.65 -27.09
N PHE A 179 1.93 4.41 -26.65
CA PHE A 179 1.36 3.30 -27.43
C PHE A 179 -0.12 3.55 -27.79
N VAL A 180 -0.52 4.80 -28.00
CA VAL A 180 -1.83 5.12 -28.57
C VAL A 180 -1.65 5.10 -30.08
N GLU A 181 -2.68 4.63 -30.78
CA GLU A 181 -2.76 4.43 -32.23
C GLU A 181 -2.47 5.72 -33.03
N VAL A 182 -1.22 6.16 -33.01
CA VAL A 182 -0.66 6.99 -34.07
C VAL A 182 -0.52 6.06 -35.28
N PRO A 183 -0.78 6.55 -36.51
CA PRO A 183 -0.63 5.76 -37.74
C PRO A 183 0.70 5.01 -37.90
N VAL A 184 1.74 5.43 -37.16
CA VAL A 184 3.10 4.89 -37.23
C VAL A 184 3.55 4.51 -35.81
N ARG A 185 3.84 3.22 -35.60
CA ARG A 185 4.38 2.70 -34.32
C ARG A 185 5.90 2.86 -34.30
N LEU A 186 6.44 3.56 -33.32
CA LEU A 186 7.89 3.78 -33.16
C LEU A 186 8.40 3.13 -31.87
N SER A 187 9.51 2.40 -31.93
CA SER A 187 10.30 2.08 -30.74
C SER A 187 11.36 3.15 -30.51
N HIS A 188 11.40 3.69 -29.29
CA HIS A 188 12.41 4.63 -28.82
C HIS A 188 12.62 4.43 -27.31
N TRP A 189 13.59 5.10 -26.70
CA TRP A 189 13.89 4.88 -25.27
C TRP A 189 12.74 5.14 -24.28
N GLN A 190 11.67 5.85 -24.65
CA GLN A 190 10.46 6.00 -23.81
C GLN A 190 9.37 4.99 -24.15
N SER A 191 9.56 4.09 -25.13
CA SER A 191 8.57 3.05 -25.44
C SER A 191 8.44 2.01 -24.32
N GLU A 192 9.33 1.97 -23.33
CA GLU A 192 9.13 1.17 -22.11
C GLU A 192 8.32 1.90 -21.02
N GLY A 193 7.87 3.13 -21.31
CA GLY A 193 7.06 4.00 -20.45
C GLY A 193 7.87 5.08 -19.73
N VAL A 194 7.13 5.93 -19.00
CA VAL A 194 7.57 7.14 -18.27
C VAL A 194 8.52 6.86 -17.09
N GLU A 195 9.59 6.10 -17.26
CA GLU A 195 10.70 6.01 -16.28
C GLU A 195 11.75 7.12 -16.50
N ALA A 196 11.43 8.04 -17.40
CA ALA A 196 12.34 8.93 -18.09
C ALA A 196 12.38 10.36 -17.57
N SER A 197 11.42 10.78 -16.72
CA SER A 197 11.42 12.15 -16.22
C SER A 197 12.59 12.35 -15.27
N ILE A 198 13.27 13.50 -15.39
CA ILE A 198 14.36 13.90 -14.50
C ILE A 198 13.91 13.82 -13.03
N LEU A 199 12.64 14.16 -12.77
CA LEU A 199 12.01 14.06 -11.45
C LEU A 199 11.94 12.61 -10.92
N VAL A 200 11.57 11.64 -11.76
CA VAL A 200 11.51 10.22 -11.38
C VAL A 200 12.92 9.68 -11.09
N GLU A 201 13.92 10.06 -11.88
CA GLU A 201 15.30 9.63 -11.66
C GLU A 201 15.92 10.28 -10.41
N LEU A 202 15.63 11.56 -10.16
CA LEU A 202 15.99 12.24 -8.90
C LEU A 202 15.30 11.59 -7.70
N ALA A 203 14.01 11.28 -7.80
CA ALA A 203 13.27 10.58 -6.76
C ALA A 203 13.83 9.17 -6.50
N LYS A 204 14.24 8.46 -7.56
CA LYS A 204 14.89 7.14 -7.43
C LYS A 204 16.24 7.25 -6.73
N ARG A 205 17.07 8.23 -7.10
CA ARG A 205 18.36 8.50 -6.42
C ARG A 205 18.16 8.90 -4.96
N ALA A 206 17.16 9.72 -4.65
CA ALA A 206 16.82 10.12 -3.29
C ALA A 206 16.18 9.00 -2.46
N SER A 207 15.44 8.08 -3.10
CA SER A 207 14.71 7.01 -2.41
C SER A 207 15.63 6.05 -1.65
N GLY A 208 16.81 5.75 -2.17
CA GLY A 208 17.79 4.86 -1.53
C GLY A 208 18.21 5.34 -0.13
N PRO A 209 18.83 6.52 0.00
CA PRO A 209 19.25 7.05 1.30
C PRO A 209 18.07 7.34 2.23
N VAL A 210 16.93 7.83 1.70
CA VAL A 210 15.72 8.07 2.49
C VAL A 210 15.18 6.77 3.09
N CYS A 211 15.11 5.71 2.28
CA CYS A 211 14.68 4.38 2.69
C CYS A 211 15.63 3.79 3.74
N TRP A 212 16.95 3.96 3.57
CA TRP A 212 17.93 3.51 4.57
C TRP A 212 17.77 4.24 5.92
N LEU A 213 17.59 5.56 5.90
CA LEU A 213 17.41 6.39 7.09
C LEU A 213 16.10 6.04 7.83
N LEU A 214 14.99 5.92 7.09
CA LEU A 214 13.70 5.47 7.63
C LEU A 214 13.79 4.06 8.23
N THR A 215 14.49 3.14 7.58
CA THR A 215 14.65 1.77 8.09
C THR A 215 15.53 1.74 9.33
N SER A 216 16.53 2.60 9.43
CA SER A 216 17.30 2.80 10.67
C SER A 216 16.40 3.30 11.82
N LEU A 217 15.59 4.34 11.58
CA LEU A 217 14.64 4.87 12.57
C LEU A 217 13.59 3.82 12.99
N LEU A 218 13.04 3.07 12.04
CA LEU A 218 12.07 2.00 12.31
C LEU A 218 12.72 0.83 13.08
N SER A 219 13.99 0.52 12.81
CA SER A 219 14.74 -0.48 13.57
C SER A 219 14.96 -0.05 15.02
N LEU A 220 15.28 1.23 15.28
CA LEU A 220 15.37 1.81 16.62
C LEU A 220 14.03 1.76 17.36
N LEU A 221 12.94 2.15 16.71
CA LEU A 221 11.58 2.09 17.28
C LEU A 221 11.16 0.65 17.59
N SER A 222 11.42 -0.30 16.68
CA SER A 222 11.13 -1.71 16.91
C SER A 222 11.96 -2.30 18.04
N ALA A 223 13.26 -1.96 18.14
CA ALA A 223 14.13 -2.35 19.25
C ALA A 223 13.65 -1.78 20.59
N ALA A 224 13.22 -0.52 20.63
CA ALA A 224 12.61 0.10 21.81
C ALA A 224 11.32 -0.62 22.22
N SER A 225 10.46 -0.96 21.26
CA SER A 225 9.21 -1.72 21.50
C SER A 225 9.44 -3.18 21.92
N ALA A 226 10.62 -3.73 21.63
CA ALA A 226 11.05 -5.08 21.99
C ALA A 226 11.88 -5.12 23.29
N CYS A 227 12.13 -3.95 23.90
CA CYS A 227 12.89 -3.82 25.13
C CYS A 227 12.31 -4.70 26.24
N ARG A 228 13.19 -5.31 27.05
CA ARG A 228 12.81 -6.29 28.09
C ARG A 228 11.80 -5.72 29.09
N LEU A 229 11.84 -4.41 29.36
CA LEU A 229 10.90 -3.70 30.22
C LEU A 229 9.44 -3.87 29.78
N TRP A 230 9.17 -3.88 28.46
CA TRP A 230 7.81 -4.05 27.91
C TRP A 230 7.29 -5.49 28.02
N LYS A 231 8.17 -6.45 28.33
CA LYS A 231 7.80 -7.87 28.54
C LYS A 231 7.51 -8.17 30.02
N LEU A 232 7.88 -7.26 30.94
CA LEU A 232 7.58 -7.41 32.35
C LEU A 232 6.10 -7.15 32.61
N TRP A 233 5.54 -7.87 33.57
CA TRP A 233 4.22 -7.60 34.12
C TRP A 233 4.30 -6.29 34.95
N PRO A 234 3.34 -5.34 34.85
CA PRO A 234 2.01 -5.42 34.20
C PRO A 234 1.96 -4.90 32.75
N LEU A 235 3.05 -4.37 32.20
CA LEU A 235 3.08 -3.72 30.88
C LEU A 235 2.75 -4.69 29.74
N SER A 236 3.18 -5.95 29.85
CA SER A 236 2.84 -6.99 28.87
C SER A 236 1.33 -7.28 28.81
N PHE A 237 0.64 -7.23 29.96
CA PHE A 237 -0.81 -7.39 30.03
C PHE A 237 -1.52 -6.20 29.37
N ILE A 238 -1.11 -4.97 29.70
CA ILE A 238 -1.66 -3.73 29.11
C ILE A 238 -1.49 -3.75 27.59
N ARG A 239 -0.28 -4.04 27.11
CA ARG A 239 0.03 -4.13 25.68
C ARG A 239 -0.85 -5.15 24.93
N SER A 240 -1.19 -6.27 25.57
CA SER A 240 -2.04 -7.30 24.96
C SER A 240 -3.52 -6.91 24.88
N LYS A 241 -3.94 -5.87 25.60
CA LYS A 241 -5.35 -5.43 25.70
C LYS A 241 -5.62 -4.14 24.94
N LEU A 242 -4.63 -3.26 24.81
CA LEU A 242 -4.75 -2.01 24.06
C LEU A 242 -4.73 -2.26 22.56
N SER A 243 -5.79 -1.83 21.88
CA SER A 243 -5.89 -1.92 20.42
C SER A 243 -4.88 -1.02 19.71
N THR A 244 -4.48 0.08 20.36
CA THR A 244 -3.45 1.00 19.87
C THR A 244 -2.09 0.35 19.71
N CYS A 245 -1.68 -0.46 20.70
CA CYS A 245 -0.41 -1.17 20.67
C CYS A 245 -0.38 -2.21 19.54
N GLU A 246 -1.50 -2.90 19.31
CA GLU A 246 -1.64 -3.87 18.22
C GLU A 246 -1.57 -3.18 16.85
N GLN A 247 -2.33 -2.10 16.66
CA GLN A 247 -2.35 -1.35 15.39
C GLN A 247 -0.99 -0.67 15.11
N LEU A 248 -0.33 -0.10 16.12
CA LEU A 248 0.99 0.49 15.96
C LEU A 248 2.04 -0.57 15.59
N GLN A 249 1.99 -1.75 16.21
CA GLN A 249 2.88 -2.86 15.86
C GLN A 249 2.61 -3.36 14.43
N HIS A 250 1.35 -3.43 14.02
CA HIS A 250 0.97 -3.77 12.64
C HIS A 250 1.50 -2.75 11.62
N ARG A 251 1.34 -1.45 11.91
CA ARG A 251 1.84 -0.35 11.07
C ARG A 251 3.36 -0.32 11.00
N LEU A 252 4.07 -0.53 12.11
CA LEU A 252 5.54 -0.63 12.12
C LEU A 252 6.04 -1.77 11.22
N LYS A 253 5.37 -2.92 11.23
CA LYS A 253 5.70 -4.04 10.31
C LYS A 253 5.46 -3.66 8.84
N HIS A 254 4.35 -2.99 8.52
CA HIS A 254 4.06 -2.54 7.16
C HIS A 254 5.11 -1.53 6.66
N LEU A 255 5.44 -0.53 7.48
CA LEU A 255 6.47 0.47 7.14
C LEU A 255 7.84 -0.19 6.98
N SER A 256 8.22 -1.12 7.86
CA SER A 256 9.48 -1.86 7.74
C SER A 256 9.56 -2.70 6.45
N LEU A 257 8.45 -3.29 6.00
CA LEU A 257 8.41 -4.05 4.74
C LEU A 257 8.45 -3.13 3.50
N ILE A 258 7.82 -1.96 3.57
CA ILE A 258 7.81 -0.96 2.49
C ILE A 258 9.20 -0.35 2.32
N PHE A 259 9.85 0.04 3.42
CA PHE A 259 11.18 0.64 3.43
C PHE A 259 12.32 -0.40 3.50
N SER A 260 12.03 -1.68 3.32
CA SER A 260 13.12 -2.66 3.15
C SER A 260 13.90 -2.35 1.88
N THR A 261 15.23 -2.30 2.00
CA THR A 261 16.18 -2.08 0.89
C THR A 261 16.24 -3.27 -0.09
N GLU A 262 15.58 -4.38 0.23
CA GLU A 262 15.48 -5.53 -0.64
C GLU A 262 14.61 -5.25 -1.87
N LYS A 263 15.23 -5.37 -3.06
CA LYS A 263 14.54 -5.30 -4.34
C LYS A 263 13.51 -6.44 -4.42
N ALA A 264 12.28 -6.12 -4.83
CA ALA A 264 11.25 -7.13 -5.05
C ALA A 264 11.71 -8.11 -6.15
N GLN A 265 11.72 -9.41 -5.83
CA GLN A 265 12.19 -10.46 -6.75
C GLN A 265 11.10 -10.90 -7.72
N SER A 266 9.82 -10.76 -7.33
CA SER A 266 8.67 -11.15 -8.15
C SER A 266 7.66 -10.01 -8.35
N PRO A 267 6.91 -9.99 -9.46
CA PRO A 267 5.86 -8.99 -9.70
C PRO A 267 4.77 -9.01 -8.63
N MET A 268 4.46 -10.19 -8.07
CA MET A 268 3.52 -10.35 -6.96
C MET A 268 3.99 -9.64 -5.68
N GLN A 269 5.28 -9.72 -5.35
CA GLN A 269 5.85 -8.99 -4.21
C GLN A 269 5.81 -7.48 -4.42
N LEU A 270 6.04 -7.02 -5.66
CA LEU A 270 5.93 -5.61 -6.02
C LEU A 270 4.49 -5.11 -5.87
N MET A 271 3.50 -5.86 -6.35
CA MET A 271 2.07 -5.56 -6.16
C MET A 271 1.68 -5.51 -4.69
N ARG A 272 2.20 -6.45 -3.87
CA ARG A 272 1.96 -6.45 -2.42
C ARG A 272 2.55 -5.20 -1.75
N LYS A 273 3.82 -4.86 -2.03
CA LYS A 273 4.47 -3.65 -1.49
C LYS A 273 3.72 -2.38 -1.92
N ALA A 274 3.27 -2.30 -3.18
CA ALA A 274 2.51 -1.17 -3.70
C ALA A 274 1.11 -1.05 -3.07
N ASN A 275 0.37 -2.15 -2.93
CA ASN A 275 -0.91 -2.18 -2.20
C ASN A 275 -0.74 -1.70 -0.76
N MET A 276 0.30 -2.16 -0.06
CA MET A 276 0.60 -1.71 1.31
C MET A 276 0.94 -0.22 1.37
N LEU A 277 1.76 0.28 0.44
CA LEU A 277 2.10 1.70 0.37
C LEU A 277 0.85 2.57 0.15
N VAL A 278 0.01 2.21 -0.81
CA VAL A 278 -1.23 2.97 -1.10
C VAL A 278 -2.21 2.90 0.06
N SER A 279 -2.35 1.76 0.74
CA SER A 279 -3.18 1.65 1.95
C SER A 279 -2.68 2.56 3.08
N VAL A 280 -1.36 2.60 3.33
CA VAL A 280 -0.77 3.50 4.33
C VAL A 280 -0.98 4.97 3.96
N LEU A 281 -0.75 5.34 2.70
CA LEU A 281 -0.96 6.71 2.23
C LEU A 281 -2.42 7.12 2.36
N LEU A 282 -3.37 6.26 1.97
CA LEU A 282 -4.79 6.55 2.16
C LEU A 282 -5.14 6.73 3.63
N ASP A 283 -4.65 5.85 4.51
CA ASP A 283 -4.93 5.95 5.94
C ASP A 283 -4.41 7.27 6.54
N VAL A 284 -3.22 7.71 6.13
CA VAL A 284 -2.66 9.02 6.52
C VAL A 284 -3.49 10.16 5.94
N VAL A 285 -3.90 10.10 4.68
CA VAL A 285 -4.77 11.13 4.07
C VAL A 285 -6.11 11.22 4.81
N LEU A 286 -6.76 10.09 5.08
CA LEU A 286 -8.00 10.03 5.87
C LEU A 286 -7.78 10.58 7.29
N GLY A 287 -6.64 10.30 7.91
CA GLY A 287 -6.26 10.83 9.21
C GLY A 287 -6.05 12.35 9.19
N LEU A 288 -5.39 12.89 8.17
CA LEU A 288 -5.22 14.33 7.99
C LEU A 288 -6.55 15.04 7.69
N LEU A 289 -7.44 14.40 6.92
CA LEU A 289 -8.80 14.91 6.71
C LEU A 289 -9.59 14.93 8.02
N LEU A 290 -9.48 13.88 8.86
CA LEU A 290 -10.07 13.86 10.19
C LEU A 290 -9.50 14.97 11.08
N LEU A 291 -8.18 15.16 11.09
CA LEU A 291 -7.53 16.22 11.88
C LEU A 291 -7.99 17.61 11.42
N SER A 292 -8.01 17.86 10.11
CA SER A 292 -8.48 19.12 9.54
C SER A 292 -9.94 19.37 9.91
N TRP A 293 -10.78 18.35 9.80
CA TRP A 293 -12.18 18.41 10.20
C TRP A 293 -12.37 18.68 11.69
N LEU A 294 -11.55 18.06 12.54
CA LEU A 294 -11.61 18.19 14.00
C LEU A 294 -11.10 19.56 14.48
N HIS A 295 -10.10 20.13 13.82
CA HIS A 295 -9.58 21.46 14.13
C HIS A 295 -10.44 22.58 13.53
N SER A 296 -11.13 22.31 12.42
CA SER A 296 -12.09 23.25 11.83
C SER A 296 -13.14 23.66 12.85
N ASN A 297 -13.40 24.96 12.97
CA ASN A 297 -14.41 25.56 13.85
C ASN A 297 -14.28 25.18 15.35
N ASN A 298 -13.08 24.84 15.82
CA ASN A 298 -12.82 24.46 17.21
C ASN A 298 -13.73 23.31 17.71
N ARG A 299 -13.97 22.29 16.87
CA ARG A 299 -14.80 21.13 17.23
C ARG A 299 -14.23 20.31 18.39
N ILE A 300 -12.91 20.35 18.62
CA ILE A 300 -12.28 19.71 19.79
C ILE A 300 -12.88 20.28 21.09
N GLY A 301 -12.93 21.61 21.21
CA GLY A 301 -13.51 22.27 22.37
C GLY A 301 -15.01 21.98 22.50
N GLN A 302 -15.75 21.96 21.38
CA GLN A 302 -17.17 21.58 21.39
C GLN A 302 -17.39 20.14 21.87
N LEU A 303 -16.56 19.20 21.40
CA LEU A 303 -16.63 17.79 21.81
C LEU A 303 -16.25 17.61 23.28
N ALA A 304 -15.24 18.34 23.77
CA ALA A 304 -14.85 18.35 25.17
C ALA A 304 -15.98 18.86 26.07
N ASN A 305 -16.59 19.99 25.68
CA ASN A 305 -17.71 20.59 26.40
C ASN A 305 -18.98 19.74 26.35
N ALA A 306 -19.17 18.93 25.30
CA ALA A 306 -20.29 18.00 25.19
C ALA A 306 -20.06 16.68 25.96
N LEU A 307 -18.81 16.29 26.24
CA LEU A 307 -18.50 14.99 26.84
C LEU A 307 -19.05 14.87 28.27
N VAL A 308 -18.95 15.93 29.08
CA VAL A 308 -19.45 15.94 30.46
C VAL A 308 -20.99 15.84 30.52
N PRO A 309 -21.77 16.68 29.80
CA PRO A 309 -23.23 16.53 29.73
C PRO A 309 -23.69 15.17 29.22
N VAL A 310 -22.99 14.57 28.25
CA VAL A 310 -23.31 13.21 27.77
C VAL A 310 -23.02 12.17 28.87
N ALA A 311 -21.92 12.32 29.61
CA ALA A 311 -21.63 11.44 30.73
C ALA A 311 -22.67 11.57 31.86
N ASP A 312 -23.15 12.79 32.15
CA ASP A 312 -24.24 13.05 33.10
C ASP A 312 -25.53 12.36 32.65
N HIS A 313 -25.93 12.55 31.40
CA HIS A 313 -27.13 11.90 30.86
C HIS A 313 -27.03 10.36 30.94
N VAL A 314 -25.86 9.79 30.59
CA VAL A 314 -25.62 8.34 30.75
C VAL A 314 -25.69 7.93 32.22
N ALA A 315 -25.14 8.71 33.15
CA ALA A 315 -25.23 8.42 34.57
C ALA A 315 -26.68 8.42 35.06
N GLU A 316 -27.49 9.40 34.65
CA GLU A 316 -28.92 9.51 34.98
C GLU A 316 -29.72 8.31 34.47
N GLU A 317 -29.51 7.91 33.21
CA GLU A 317 -30.18 6.73 32.63
C GLU A 317 -29.78 5.43 33.37
N LEU A 318 -28.51 5.27 33.72
CA LEU A 318 -28.06 4.14 34.54
C LEU A 318 -28.70 4.19 35.95
N GLN A 319 -28.79 5.36 36.58
CA GLN A 319 -29.42 5.52 37.89
C GLN A 319 -30.93 5.19 37.82
N HIS A 320 -31.63 5.68 36.81
CA HIS A 320 -33.04 5.37 36.57
C HIS A 320 -33.26 3.88 36.32
N LEU A 321 -32.40 3.24 35.53
CA LEU A 321 -32.44 1.80 35.29
C LEU A 321 -32.27 1.00 36.60
N LEU A 322 -31.33 1.43 37.46
CA LEU A 322 -31.13 0.81 38.77
C LEU A 322 -32.29 1.07 39.74
N GLN A 323 -32.86 2.26 39.76
CA GLN A 323 -34.04 2.57 40.57
C GLN A 323 -35.27 1.77 40.12
N TRP A 324 -35.45 1.60 38.80
CA TRP A 324 -36.48 0.75 38.23
C TRP A 324 -36.29 -0.72 38.64
N LEU A 325 -35.04 -1.19 38.61
CA LEU A 325 -34.65 -2.53 39.04
C LEU A 325 -34.92 -2.74 40.54
N MET A 326 -34.72 -1.71 41.38
CA MET A 326 -35.00 -1.70 42.81
C MET A 326 -36.51 -1.71 43.19
N GLY A 327 -37.36 -1.44 42.20
CA GLY A 327 -38.80 -1.30 42.35
C GLY A 327 -39.54 -2.63 42.19
N ALA A 328 -40.15 -2.82 41.02
CA ALA A 328 -40.87 -4.02 40.62
C ALA A 328 -40.67 -4.22 39.11
N PRO A 329 -39.45 -4.58 38.67
CA PRO A 329 -39.13 -4.67 37.26
C PRO A 329 -40.00 -5.73 36.58
N ALA A 330 -40.73 -5.34 35.53
CA ALA A 330 -41.65 -6.20 34.78
C ALA A 330 -42.67 -6.98 35.65
N GLY A 331 -43.04 -6.45 36.82
CA GLY A 331 -43.97 -7.11 37.76
C GLY A 331 -43.36 -8.26 38.58
N LEU A 332 -42.05 -8.52 38.46
CA LEU A 332 -41.35 -9.52 39.26
C LEU A 332 -41.17 -9.02 40.69
N LYS A 333 -41.70 -9.77 41.67
CA LYS A 333 -41.50 -9.48 43.09
C LYS A 333 -40.10 -9.88 43.53
N MET A 334 -39.18 -8.93 43.51
CA MET A 334 -37.79 -9.09 43.96
C MET A 334 -37.68 -9.14 45.49
N ASN A 335 -36.56 -9.68 45.99
CA ASN A 335 -36.24 -9.61 47.42
C ASN A 335 -35.76 -8.20 47.78
N ARG A 336 -36.58 -7.44 48.50
CA ARG A 336 -36.33 -6.02 48.82
C ARG A 336 -35.01 -5.77 49.55
N ALA A 337 -34.62 -6.64 50.49
CA ALA A 337 -33.40 -6.43 51.27
C ALA A 337 -32.15 -6.57 50.40
N LEU A 338 -32.08 -7.64 49.59
CA LEU A 338 -30.96 -7.86 48.67
C LEU A 338 -30.89 -6.76 47.61
N ASP A 339 -32.04 -6.41 47.06
CA ASP A 339 -32.17 -5.42 46.00
C ASP A 339 -31.72 -4.01 46.46
N GLN A 340 -32.08 -3.61 47.69
CA GLN A 340 -31.59 -2.37 48.29
C GLN A 340 -30.07 -2.36 48.49
N VAL A 341 -29.48 -3.48 48.92
CA VAL A 341 -28.02 -3.58 49.11
C VAL A 341 -27.29 -3.50 47.77
N LEU A 342 -27.73 -4.27 46.76
CA LEU A 342 -27.12 -4.26 45.43
C LEU A 342 -27.30 -2.90 44.75
N GLY A 343 -28.51 -2.34 44.78
CA GLY A 343 -28.82 -1.04 44.20
C GLY A 343 -27.94 0.07 44.79
N ARG A 344 -27.85 0.17 46.13
CA ARG A 344 -26.96 1.16 46.78
C ARG A 344 -25.49 0.97 46.40
N PHE A 345 -25.04 -0.28 46.34
CA PHE A 345 -23.66 -0.60 45.96
C PHE A 345 -23.33 -0.11 44.54
N PHE A 346 -24.17 -0.41 43.55
CA PHE A 346 -23.94 0.00 42.17
C PHE A 346 -24.16 1.50 41.94
N LEU A 347 -25.17 2.11 42.58
CA LEU A 347 -25.38 3.56 42.55
C LEU A 347 -24.16 4.31 43.08
N TYR A 348 -23.56 3.84 44.18
CA TYR A 348 -22.32 4.43 44.71
C TYR A 348 -21.18 4.42 43.67
N HIS A 349 -21.02 3.34 42.92
CA HIS A 349 -20.00 3.26 41.87
C HIS A 349 -20.29 4.19 40.69
N ILE A 350 -21.57 4.39 40.32
CA ILE A 350 -21.95 5.36 39.30
C ILE A 350 -21.61 6.77 39.77
N HIS A 351 -21.94 7.11 41.02
CA HIS A 351 -21.57 8.40 41.62
C HIS A 351 -20.05 8.63 41.66
N LEU A 352 -19.27 7.60 41.98
CA LEU A 352 -17.81 7.67 41.95
C LEU A 352 -17.30 7.91 40.53
N TRP A 353 -17.84 7.18 39.54
CA TRP A 353 -17.46 7.34 38.14
C TRP A 353 -17.77 8.75 37.62
N ILE A 354 -18.99 9.26 37.82
CA ILE A 354 -19.35 10.60 37.33
C ILE A 354 -18.53 11.70 38.05
N SER A 355 -18.25 11.54 39.34
CA SER A 355 -17.37 12.46 40.09
C SER A 355 -15.95 12.48 39.51
N TYR A 356 -15.44 11.32 39.08
CA TYR A 356 -14.13 11.23 38.42
C TYR A 356 -14.13 11.91 37.04
N ILE A 357 -15.21 11.77 36.25
CA ILE A 357 -15.34 12.48 34.96
C ILE A 357 -15.33 14.00 35.17
N HIS A 358 -16.06 14.50 36.16
CA HIS A 358 -16.02 15.92 36.52
C HIS A 358 -14.63 16.39 36.93
N LEU A 359 -13.91 15.60 37.74
CA LEU A 359 -12.52 15.91 38.11
C LEU A 359 -11.59 15.94 36.89
N MET A 360 -11.85 15.11 35.89
CA MET A 360 -11.07 15.05 34.64
C MET A 360 -11.49 16.11 33.62
N SER A 361 -12.62 16.79 33.80
CA SER A 361 -13.15 17.82 32.90
C SER A 361 -12.10 18.79 32.32
N PRO A 362 -11.23 19.45 33.13
CA PRO A 362 -10.26 20.40 32.59
C PRO A 362 -9.20 19.75 31.68
N PHE A 363 -8.99 18.44 31.77
CA PHE A 363 -8.00 17.70 30.97
C PHE A 363 -8.59 17.08 29.70
N ILE A 364 -9.92 16.98 29.57
CA ILE A 364 -10.59 16.32 28.44
C ILE A 364 -10.22 16.98 27.11
N GLU A 365 -10.23 18.31 27.04
CA GLU A 365 -9.87 19.05 25.83
C GLU A 365 -8.43 18.74 25.39
N HIS A 366 -7.50 18.73 26.35
CA HIS A 366 -6.10 18.42 26.08
C HIS A 366 -5.92 16.96 25.61
N ILE A 367 -6.64 16.01 26.21
CA ILE A 367 -6.64 14.60 25.76
C ILE A 367 -7.15 14.51 24.32
N LEU A 368 -8.30 15.13 24.01
CA LEU A 368 -8.88 15.11 22.66
C LEU A 368 -7.96 15.77 21.63
N TRP A 369 -7.22 16.82 22.01
CA TRP A 369 -6.22 17.43 21.14
C TRP A 369 -5.09 16.44 20.79
N HIS A 370 -4.61 15.66 21.76
CA HIS A 370 -3.59 14.63 21.52
C HIS A 370 -4.13 13.48 20.65
N VAL A 371 -5.40 13.09 20.86
CA VAL A 371 -6.09 12.13 19.99
C VAL A 371 -6.18 12.68 18.56
N GLY A 372 -6.52 13.96 18.39
CA GLY A 372 -6.52 14.63 17.09
C GLY A 372 -5.15 14.58 16.43
N LEU A 373 -4.09 14.96 17.14
CA LEU A 373 -2.71 14.92 16.64
C LEU A 373 -2.28 13.51 16.21
N SER A 374 -2.72 12.48 16.92
CA SER A 374 -2.42 11.09 16.56
C SER A 374 -2.97 10.68 15.19
N ALA A 375 -4.00 11.36 14.69
CA ALA A 375 -4.56 11.12 13.35
C ALA A 375 -3.56 11.43 12.22
N CYS A 376 -2.50 12.22 12.48
CA CYS A 376 -1.39 12.39 11.53
C CYS A 376 -0.69 11.06 11.18
N LEU A 377 -0.71 10.07 12.09
CA LEU A 377 -0.13 8.74 11.87
C LEU A 377 -1.08 7.81 11.09
N GLY A 378 -2.32 8.24 10.85
CA GLY A 378 -3.36 7.48 10.17
C GLY A 378 -4.70 7.48 10.92
N LEU A 379 -5.80 7.39 10.16
CA LEU A 379 -7.15 7.26 10.72
C LEU A 379 -7.28 6.01 11.60
N THR A 380 -6.68 4.88 11.19
CA THR A 380 -6.73 3.64 11.99
C THR A 380 -6.10 3.77 13.38
N VAL A 381 -5.03 4.57 13.51
CA VAL A 381 -4.38 4.81 14.81
C VAL A 381 -5.32 5.64 15.70
N ALA A 382 -5.91 6.71 15.16
CA ALA A 382 -6.89 7.51 15.89
C ALA A 382 -8.11 6.68 16.35
N LEU A 383 -8.65 5.82 15.49
CA LEU A 383 -9.76 4.92 15.83
C LEU A 383 -9.39 3.90 16.91
N SER A 384 -8.16 3.37 16.89
CA SER A 384 -7.68 2.48 17.96
C SER A 384 -7.55 3.20 19.30
N ILE A 385 -7.08 4.46 19.31
CA ILE A 385 -7.01 5.28 20.54
C ILE A 385 -8.43 5.55 21.05
N LEU A 386 -9.37 5.88 20.17
CA LEU A 386 -10.77 6.08 20.53
C LEU A 386 -11.39 4.82 21.15
N SER A 387 -11.12 3.63 20.58
CA SER A 387 -11.58 2.35 21.13
C SER A 387 -11.04 2.12 22.55
N ASP A 388 -9.75 2.43 22.80
CA ASP A 388 -9.12 2.30 24.11
C ASP A 388 -9.70 3.32 25.13
N ILE A 389 -10.00 4.55 24.70
CA ILE A 389 -10.71 5.56 25.53
C ILE A 389 -12.11 5.08 25.90
N ILE A 390 -12.88 4.54 24.95
CA ILE A 390 -14.21 3.96 25.22
C ILE A 390 -14.09 2.80 26.22
N ALA A 391 -13.05 1.96 26.10
CA ALA A 391 -12.81 0.85 27.04
C ALA A 391 -12.59 1.36 28.47
N LEU A 392 -11.80 2.44 28.62
CA LEU A 392 -11.51 3.07 29.90
C LEU A 392 -12.76 3.74 30.49
N LEU A 393 -13.47 4.53 29.68
CA LEU A 393 -14.69 5.25 30.11
C LEU A 393 -15.77 4.29 30.60
N THR A 394 -15.92 3.13 29.94
CA THR A 394 -16.92 2.10 30.26
C THR A 394 -16.40 1.01 31.21
N PHE A 395 -15.23 1.20 31.83
CA PHE A 395 -14.63 0.23 32.74
C PHE A 395 -15.56 -0.12 33.92
N HIS A 396 -16.31 0.85 34.45
CA HIS A 396 -17.28 0.64 35.51
C HIS A 396 -18.38 -0.38 35.13
N ILE A 397 -18.85 -0.37 33.87
CA ILE A 397 -19.83 -1.34 33.35
C ILE A 397 -19.22 -2.75 33.32
N TYR A 398 -17.95 -2.87 32.95
CA TYR A 398 -17.23 -4.16 33.02
C TYR A 398 -17.14 -4.66 34.46
N CYS A 399 -16.82 -3.80 35.43
CA CYS A 399 -16.83 -4.15 36.84
C CYS A 399 -18.21 -4.64 37.30
N PHE A 400 -19.29 -3.97 36.91
CA PHE A 400 -20.66 -4.39 37.25
C PHE A 400 -21.00 -5.78 36.70
N TYR A 401 -20.65 -6.03 35.44
CA TYR A 401 -20.77 -7.35 34.84
C TYR A 401 -19.99 -8.41 35.62
N VAL A 402 -18.71 -8.15 35.96
CA VAL A 402 -17.88 -9.11 36.70
C VAL A 402 -18.46 -9.37 38.10
N TYR A 403 -18.90 -8.34 38.82
CA TYR A 403 -19.52 -8.48 40.14
C TYR A 403 -20.83 -9.27 40.06
N GLY A 404 -21.70 -8.94 39.10
CA GLY A 404 -22.94 -9.67 38.85
C GLY A 404 -22.70 -11.14 38.51
N ALA A 405 -21.75 -11.42 37.60
CA ALA A 405 -21.37 -12.76 37.20
C ALA A 405 -20.84 -13.58 38.38
N ARG A 406 -19.95 -13.00 39.21
CA ARG A 406 -19.42 -13.67 40.41
C ARG A 406 -20.50 -13.98 41.43
N LEU A 407 -21.39 -13.03 41.69
CA LEU A 407 -22.51 -13.23 42.61
C LEU A 407 -23.47 -14.31 42.10
N TYR A 408 -23.82 -14.27 40.81
CA TYR A 408 -24.67 -15.28 40.17
C TYR A 408 -24.03 -16.68 40.23
N CYS A 409 -22.74 -16.80 39.88
CA CYS A 409 -22.00 -18.05 40.00
C CYS A 409 -22.01 -18.59 41.44
N LEU A 410 -21.77 -17.73 42.45
CA LEU A 410 -21.84 -18.12 43.85
C LEU A 410 -23.23 -18.69 44.21
N LYS A 411 -24.31 -18.05 43.75
CA LYS A 411 -25.68 -18.52 43.97
C LYS A 411 -25.93 -19.89 43.32
N ILE A 412 -25.51 -20.09 42.07
CA ILE A 412 -25.68 -21.36 41.35
C ILE A 412 -24.86 -22.48 41.98
N TYR A 413 -23.60 -22.24 42.37
CA TYR A 413 -22.79 -23.24 43.08
C TYR A 413 -23.36 -23.58 44.46
N GLY A 414 -23.86 -22.57 45.19
CA GLY A 414 -24.54 -22.77 46.48
C GLY A 414 -25.79 -23.64 46.34
N LEU A 415 -26.66 -23.31 45.38
CA LEU A 415 -27.86 -24.09 45.06
C LEU A 415 -27.52 -25.52 44.61
N SER A 416 -26.52 -25.67 43.75
CA SER A 416 -26.06 -26.98 43.28
C SER A 416 -25.51 -27.82 44.43
N SER A 417 -24.85 -27.20 45.40
CA SER A 417 -24.33 -27.91 46.57
C SER A 417 -25.44 -28.37 47.51
N LEU A 418 -26.40 -27.49 47.81
CA LEU A 418 -27.54 -27.81 48.67
C LEU A 418 -28.51 -28.81 48.01
N TRP A 419 -28.65 -28.76 46.69
CA TRP A 419 -29.39 -29.78 45.95
C TRP A 419 -28.80 -31.19 46.11
N ARG A 420 -27.47 -31.30 46.20
CA ARG A 420 -26.81 -32.58 46.50
C ARG A 420 -27.07 -33.01 47.94
N LEU A 421 -27.06 -32.07 48.90
CA LEU A 421 -27.38 -32.33 50.30
C LEU A 421 -28.76 -32.99 50.47
N PHE A 422 -29.81 -32.50 49.81
CA PHE A 422 -31.15 -33.13 49.87
C PHE A 422 -31.20 -34.55 49.31
N ARG A 423 -30.32 -34.85 48.37
CA ARG A 423 -30.26 -36.17 47.74
C ARG A 423 -29.36 -37.15 48.51
N GLY A 424 -28.84 -36.76 49.68
CA GLY A 424 -27.88 -37.56 50.44
C GLY A 424 -26.55 -37.70 49.70
N LYS A 425 -26.14 -36.70 48.92
CA LYS A 425 -24.95 -36.73 48.06
C LYS A 425 -23.96 -35.63 48.44
N LYS A 426 -22.66 -35.94 48.40
CA LYS A 426 -21.55 -35.02 48.68
C LYS A 426 -20.56 -35.01 47.51
N TRP A 427 -20.05 -33.82 47.15
CA TRP A 427 -18.90 -33.74 46.24
C TRP A 427 -17.60 -34.02 47.00
N ASN A 428 -16.88 -35.04 46.57
CA ASN A 428 -15.58 -35.39 47.12
C ASN A 428 -14.47 -34.75 46.27
N VAL A 429 -13.82 -33.71 46.81
CA VAL A 429 -12.76 -32.98 46.11
C VAL A 429 -11.53 -33.86 45.83
N LEU A 430 -11.24 -34.83 46.70
CA LEU A 430 -10.06 -35.70 46.57
C LEU A 430 -10.22 -36.72 45.44
N ARG A 431 -11.45 -37.21 45.23
CA ARG A 431 -11.77 -38.23 44.20
C ARG A 431 -12.53 -37.67 43.00
N GLN A 432 -12.75 -36.35 42.95
CA GLN A 432 -13.48 -35.63 41.90
C GLN A 432 -14.80 -36.32 41.49
N ARG A 433 -15.56 -36.83 42.47
CA ARG A 433 -16.80 -37.59 42.25
C ARG A 433 -17.87 -37.28 43.29
N VAL A 434 -19.11 -37.65 43.00
CA VAL A 434 -20.24 -37.53 43.93
C VAL A 434 -20.39 -38.83 44.73
N ASP A 435 -20.19 -38.77 46.04
CA ASP A 435 -20.37 -39.90 46.96
C ASP A 435 -21.71 -39.78 47.71
N SER A 436 -22.31 -40.91 48.10
CA SER A 436 -23.46 -40.93 49.01
C SER A 436 -22.99 -40.67 50.45
N CYS A 437 -23.75 -39.88 51.20
CA CYS A 437 -23.46 -39.52 52.58
C CYS A 437 -24.77 -39.50 53.38
N SER A 438 -24.77 -40.12 54.56
CA SER A 438 -25.88 -40.01 55.52
C SER A 438 -25.77 -38.68 56.25
N TYR A 439 -26.81 -37.87 56.19
CA TYR A 439 -26.90 -36.58 56.89
C TYR A 439 -27.92 -36.67 58.02
N ASP A 440 -27.64 -36.01 59.13
CA ASP A 440 -28.58 -35.90 60.25
C ASP A 440 -29.77 -34.99 59.88
N LEU A 441 -30.90 -35.16 60.57
CA LEU A 441 -32.12 -34.39 60.32
C LEU A 441 -31.88 -32.87 60.44
N ASP A 442 -31.10 -32.44 61.43
CA ASP A 442 -30.78 -31.03 61.65
C ASP A 442 -30.00 -30.42 60.48
N GLN A 443 -29.06 -31.18 59.92
CA GLN A 443 -28.26 -30.75 58.76
C GLN A 443 -29.13 -30.62 57.50
N LEU A 444 -30.05 -31.57 57.31
CA LEU A 444 -31.02 -31.53 56.21
C LEU A 444 -31.98 -30.34 56.37
N PHE A 445 -32.42 -30.05 57.58
CA PHE A 445 -33.30 -28.91 57.89
C PHE A 445 -32.60 -27.57 57.58
N ILE A 446 -31.39 -27.34 58.10
CA ILE A 446 -30.60 -26.14 57.81
C ILE A 446 -30.33 -26.01 56.31
N GLY A 447 -30.01 -27.12 55.64
CA GLY A 447 -29.84 -27.17 54.20
C GLY A 447 -31.08 -26.72 53.43
N THR A 448 -32.26 -27.16 53.87
CA THR A 448 -33.57 -26.84 53.26
C THR A 448 -33.88 -25.36 53.42
N LEU A 449 -33.64 -24.81 54.61
CA LEU A 449 -33.80 -23.39 54.88
C LEU A 449 -32.85 -22.54 54.02
N LEU A 450 -31.56 -22.89 53.95
CA LEU A 450 -30.61 -22.14 53.14
C LEU A 450 -30.91 -22.24 51.63
N PHE A 451 -31.37 -23.40 51.17
CA PHE A 451 -31.75 -23.60 49.77
C PHE A 451 -32.97 -22.76 49.39
N THR A 452 -34.02 -22.79 50.21
CA THR A 452 -35.22 -21.98 49.97
C THR A 452 -34.88 -20.49 49.94
N ILE A 453 -34.04 -20.00 50.88
CA ILE A 453 -33.53 -18.62 50.84
C ILE A 453 -32.79 -18.34 49.53
N LEU A 454 -31.84 -19.20 49.13
CA LEU A 454 -31.07 -18.97 47.91
C LEU A 454 -31.94 -18.99 46.65
N VAL A 455 -32.94 -19.88 46.57
CA VAL A 455 -33.90 -19.93 45.46
C VAL A 455 -34.70 -18.63 45.39
N PHE A 456 -35.19 -18.11 46.51
CA PHE A 456 -35.94 -16.85 46.52
C PHE A 456 -35.08 -15.61 46.24
N LEU A 457 -33.78 -15.65 46.54
CA LEU A 457 -32.85 -14.56 46.20
C LEU A 457 -32.33 -14.63 44.75
N LEU A 458 -32.40 -15.81 44.11
CA LEU A 458 -31.82 -16.05 42.79
C LEU A 458 -32.40 -15.13 41.70
N PRO A 459 -33.73 -14.93 41.56
CA PRO A 459 -34.30 -14.06 40.54
C PRO A 459 -33.72 -12.65 40.57
N THR A 460 -33.50 -12.11 41.78
CA THR A 460 -32.93 -10.77 41.96
C THR A 460 -31.50 -10.73 41.42
N THR A 461 -30.64 -11.67 41.82
CA THR A 461 -29.26 -11.73 41.29
C THR A 461 -29.19 -11.97 39.78
N ALA A 462 -30.09 -12.81 39.24
CA ALA A 462 -30.14 -13.14 37.83
C ALA A 462 -30.51 -11.93 36.97
N LEU A 463 -31.48 -11.11 37.43
CA LEU A 463 -31.91 -9.92 36.70
C LEU A 463 -30.82 -8.85 36.64
N TYR A 464 -30.14 -8.56 37.77
CA TYR A 464 -28.97 -7.65 37.78
C TYR A 464 -27.87 -8.15 36.83
N TYR A 465 -27.54 -9.44 36.88
CA TYR A 465 -26.55 -10.04 35.99
C TYR A 465 -26.95 -9.90 34.51
N LEU A 466 -28.21 -10.15 34.17
CA LEU A 466 -28.73 -10.01 32.80
C LEU A 466 -28.59 -8.57 32.31
N VAL A 467 -29.06 -7.58 33.08
CA VAL A 467 -28.99 -6.16 32.70
C VAL A 467 -27.54 -5.71 32.47
N PHE A 468 -26.62 -6.03 33.38
CA PHE A 468 -25.21 -5.66 33.19
C PHE A 468 -24.54 -6.42 32.04
N THR A 469 -24.99 -7.64 31.74
CA THR A 469 -24.52 -8.39 30.56
C THR A 469 -24.98 -7.70 29.27
N LEU A 470 -26.22 -7.21 29.20
CA LEU A 470 -26.73 -6.48 28.05
C LEU A 470 -25.98 -5.16 27.85
N LEU A 471 -25.75 -4.39 28.92
CA LEU A 471 -24.93 -3.17 28.87
C LEU A 471 -23.50 -3.47 28.40
N ARG A 472 -22.90 -4.55 28.89
CA ARG A 472 -21.56 -4.96 28.46
C ARG A 472 -21.53 -5.39 26.99
N LEU A 473 -22.56 -6.10 26.52
CA LEU A 473 -22.67 -6.51 25.12
C LEU A 473 -22.76 -5.28 24.21
N LEU A 474 -23.56 -4.27 24.58
CA LEU A 474 -23.64 -3.01 23.84
C LEU A 474 -22.26 -2.36 23.68
N VAL A 475 -21.49 -2.22 24.76
CA VAL A 475 -20.13 -1.66 24.70
C VAL A 475 -19.22 -2.49 23.78
N ILE A 476 -19.27 -3.82 23.89
CA ILE A 476 -18.46 -4.72 23.05
C ILE A 476 -18.85 -4.59 21.58
N THR A 477 -20.13 -4.42 21.25
CA THR A 477 -20.58 -4.24 19.86
C THR A 477 -20.04 -2.95 19.24
N VAL A 478 -20.04 -1.83 19.99
CA VAL A 478 -19.46 -0.56 19.52
C VAL A 478 -17.95 -0.70 19.30
N GLN A 479 -17.23 -1.32 20.24
CA GLN A 479 -15.80 -1.57 20.08
C GLN A 479 -15.49 -2.52 18.92
N GLY A 480 -16.34 -3.55 18.72
CA GLY A 480 -16.25 -4.48 17.60
C GLY A 480 -16.44 -3.78 16.26
N LEU A 481 -17.38 -2.84 16.16
CA LEU A 481 -17.60 -2.04 14.95
C LEU A 481 -16.39 -1.16 14.62
N ILE A 482 -15.77 -0.53 15.62
CA ILE A 482 -14.55 0.26 15.42
C ILE A 482 -13.40 -0.61 14.90
N ARG A 483 -13.22 -1.81 15.48
CA ARG A 483 -12.21 -2.77 15.01
C ARG A 483 -12.47 -3.24 13.58
N LEU A 484 -13.72 -3.53 13.25
CA LEU A 484 -14.12 -3.90 11.89
C LEU A 484 -13.80 -2.80 10.88
N LEU A 485 -14.04 -1.53 11.22
CA LEU A 485 -13.67 -0.39 10.38
C LEU A 485 -12.14 -0.30 10.18
N VAL A 486 -11.36 -0.51 11.23
CA VAL A 486 -9.89 -0.54 11.15
C VAL A 486 -9.42 -1.67 10.24
N ASP A 487 -9.98 -2.88 10.40
CA ASP A 487 -9.64 -4.05 9.58
C ASP A 487 -10.03 -3.87 8.11
N LEU A 488 -11.17 -3.20 7.84
CA LEU A 488 -11.59 -2.85 6.50
C LEU A 488 -10.57 -1.91 5.83
N ILE A 489 -10.15 -0.83 6.51
CA ILE A 489 -9.16 0.11 5.97
C ILE A 489 -7.81 -0.60 5.73
N ASN A 490 -7.41 -1.51 6.62
CA ASN A 490 -6.15 -2.26 6.52
C ASN A 490 -6.14 -3.30 5.37
N SER A 491 -7.30 -3.86 5.01
CA SER A 491 -7.39 -4.98 4.07
C SER A 491 -7.66 -4.58 2.62
N LEU A 492 -8.11 -3.35 2.35
CA LEU A 492 -8.49 -2.89 1.01
C LEU A 492 -7.29 -2.83 0.04
N PRO A 493 -7.24 -3.65 -1.03
CA PRO A 493 -6.13 -3.70 -1.96
C PRO A 493 -6.31 -2.68 -3.10
N LEU A 494 -6.31 -1.40 -2.72
CA LEU A 494 -6.68 -0.27 -3.58
C LEU A 494 -5.79 -0.11 -4.82
N TYR A 495 -4.49 -0.40 -4.69
CA TYR A 495 -3.58 -0.27 -5.83
C TYR A 495 -3.92 -1.30 -6.92
N SER A 496 -4.15 -2.57 -6.55
CA SER A 496 -4.57 -3.59 -7.53
C SER A 496 -5.96 -3.30 -8.11
N LEU A 497 -6.89 -2.75 -7.33
CA LEU A 497 -8.21 -2.36 -7.84
C LEU A 497 -8.09 -1.22 -8.85
N GLY A 498 -7.30 -0.18 -8.53
CA GLY A 498 -7.02 0.93 -9.43
C GLY A 498 -6.30 0.48 -10.70
N LEU A 499 -5.34 -0.45 -10.58
CA LEU A 499 -4.66 -1.02 -11.75
C LEU A 499 -5.64 -1.81 -12.63
N ARG A 500 -6.59 -2.54 -12.04
CA ARG A 500 -7.62 -3.28 -12.78
C ARG A 500 -8.57 -2.35 -13.54
N LEU A 501 -8.94 -1.21 -12.94
CA LEU A 501 -9.81 -0.21 -13.56
C LEU A 501 -9.10 0.58 -14.66
N CYS A 502 -7.88 1.04 -14.41
CA CYS A 502 -7.18 1.95 -15.32
C CYS A 502 -6.27 1.25 -16.34
N ARG A 503 -5.68 0.09 -16.00
CA ARG A 503 -4.68 -0.62 -16.82
C ARG A 503 -4.77 -2.14 -16.67
N PRO A 504 -5.85 -2.78 -17.17
CA PRO A 504 -6.07 -4.22 -17.02
C PRO A 504 -4.95 -5.08 -17.66
N TYR A 505 -4.31 -4.58 -18.73
CA TYR A 505 -3.24 -5.28 -19.45
C TYR A 505 -1.95 -5.51 -18.64
N ARG A 506 -1.72 -4.75 -17.56
CA ARG A 506 -0.57 -4.96 -16.67
C ARG A 506 -0.77 -6.10 -15.66
N LEU A 507 -2.01 -6.53 -15.45
CA LEU A 507 -2.37 -7.65 -14.59
C LEU A 507 -2.43 -8.98 -15.35
N ALA A 508 -2.61 -8.91 -16.68
CA ALA A 508 -2.49 -10.07 -17.53
C ALA A 508 -1.01 -10.45 -17.62
N ASP A 509 -0.59 -11.46 -16.86
CA ASP A 509 0.66 -12.15 -17.14
C ASP A 509 0.64 -12.55 -18.62
N LYS A 510 1.56 -12.02 -19.43
CA LYS A 510 1.83 -12.62 -20.73
C LYS A 510 2.15 -14.08 -20.44
N PRO A 511 1.45 -15.05 -21.05
CA PRO A 511 1.82 -16.45 -20.87
C PRO A 511 3.31 -16.56 -21.20
N PRO A 512 4.12 -17.24 -20.37
CA PRO A 512 5.52 -17.46 -20.71
C PRO A 512 5.49 -18.08 -22.10
N ALA A 513 6.14 -17.43 -23.06
CA ALA A 513 6.36 -18.00 -24.37
C ALA A 513 7.00 -19.36 -24.11
N LEU A 514 6.23 -20.42 -24.39
CA LEU A 514 6.67 -21.80 -24.25
C LEU A 514 7.97 -21.91 -25.06
N TRP A 515 9.04 -22.18 -24.33
CA TRP A 515 10.39 -22.38 -24.87
C TRP A 515 10.44 -23.59 -25.77
#